data_AF-A0A496CVD2-F1
#
_entry.id   AF-A0A496CVD2-F1
#
_cell.length_a   1.000
_cell.length_b   1.000
_cell.length_c   1.000
_cell.angle_alpha   90.00
_cell.angle_beta   90.00
_cell.angle_gamma   90.00
#
_symmetry.space_group_name_H-M   'P 1'
#
loop_
_entity.id
_entity.type
_entity.pdbx_description
1 polymer ?
#
loop_
_entity_poly.entity_id
_entity_poly.type
_entity_poly.pdbx_seq_one_letter_code
_entity_poly.pdbx_strand_id
1 'polypeptide(L)'
;MNKIDRLTKLVSDADEAYEQSVIGVLDEIAPGLDMESRQKIAEKICWNRYGYSSIDEVILMHDGRAFDNPALTDILTERIQKTRKENKELEPDIDKRYWCETCGSHSHETNPNTGYCFNCNTDNWEPENYRDVI
;
A
#
# COMPACT_ATOMS: atom_id res chain seq x y z
N MET A 1 12.95 -36.79 12.11
CA MET A 1 12.32 -35.88 11.13
C MET A 1 12.56 -36.44 9.74
N ASN A 2 11.52 -36.71 8.96
CA ASN A 2 11.69 -37.26 7.60
C ASN A 2 12.16 -36.14 6.63
N LYS A 3 12.49 -36.50 5.38
CA LYS A 3 13.00 -35.53 4.40
C LYS A 3 11.99 -34.42 4.08
N ILE A 4 10.69 -34.73 4.07
CA ILE A 4 9.60 -33.79 3.80
C ILE A 4 9.48 -32.81 4.97
N ASP A 5 9.38 -33.31 6.21
CA ASP A 5 9.30 -32.46 7.40
C ASP A 5 10.52 -31.50 7.49
N ARG A 6 11.72 -32.02 7.16
CA ARG A 6 12.95 -31.21 7.16
C ARG A 6 12.89 -30.12 6.09
N LEU A 7 12.38 -30.44 4.90
CA LEU A 7 12.21 -29.45 3.83
C LEU A 7 11.24 -28.36 4.26
N THR A 8 10.07 -28.73 4.79
CA THR A 8 9.08 -27.77 5.30
C THR A 8 9.68 -26.84 6.35
N LYS A 9 10.43 -27.41 7.30
CA LYS A 9 11.11 -26.61 8.33
C LYS A 9 12.12 -25.63 7.72
N LEU A 10 12.98 -26.10 6.82
CA LEU A 10 14.02 -25.24 6.23
C LEU A 10 13.44 -24.10 5.38
N VAL A 11 12.34 -24.35 4.67
CA VAL A 11 11.64 -23.30 3.92
C VAL A 11 10.99 -22.31 4.90
N SER A 12 10.30 -22.78 5.93
CA SER A 12 9.72 -21.93 6.97
C SER A 12 10.76 -21.06 7.67
N ASP A 13 11.91 -21.63 8.07
CA ASP A 13 13.00 -20.90 8.70
C ASP A 13 13.59 -19.83 7.75
N ALA A 14 13.60 -20.08 6.43
CA ALA A 14 14.07 -19.13 5.42
C ALA A 14 13.07 -17.99 5.14
N ASP A 15 11.77 -18.30 5.14
CA ASP A 15 10.71 -17.30 5.01
C ASP A 15 10.69 -16.35 6.21
N GLU A 16 10.83 -16.89 7.44
CA GLU A 16 10.94 -16.11 8.67
C GLU A 16 12.17 -15.18 8.63
N ALA A 17 13.34 -15.68 8.21
CA ALA A 17 14.53 -14.86 8.08
C ALA A 17 14.37 -13.71 7.07
N TYR A 18 13.63 -13.94 5.98
CA TYR A 18 13.31 -12.90 5.02
C TYR A 18 12.32 -11.88 5.58
N GLU A 19 11.26 -12.32 6.27
CA GLU A 19 10.30 -11.44 6.91
C GLU A 19 10.98 -10.50 7.92
N GLN A 20 11.87 -11.03 8.77
CA GLN A 20 12.66 -10.23 9.71
C GLN A 20 13.57 -9.21 8.99
N SER A 21 14.10 -9.58 7.83
CA SER A 21 14.89 -8.64 7.01
C SER A 21 14.02 -7.50 6.45
N VAL A 22 12.79 -7.79 6.03
CA VAL A 22 11.84 -6.76 5.57
C VAL A 22 11.41 -5.86 6.72
N ILE A 23 11.19 -6.39 7.92
CA ILE A 23 10.90 -5.58 9.12
C ILE A 23 12.03 -4.58 9.39
N GLY A 24 13.30 -5.01 9.28
CA GLY A 24 14.44 -4.11 9.43
C GLY A 24 14.48 -2.99 8.39
N VAL A 25 14.05 -3.25 7.15
CA VAL A 25 13.87 -2.19 6.12
C VAL A 25 12.75 -1.22 6.51
N LEU A 26 11.65 -1.72 7.07
CA LEU A 26 10.54 -0.86 7.53
C LEU A 26 10.92 -0.02 8.75
N ASP A 27 11.82 -0.50 9.62
CA ASP A 27 12.37 0.30 10.72
C ASP A 27 13.20 1.49 10.20
N GLU A 28 13.89 1.33 9.07
CA GLU A 28 14.65 2.41 8.43
C GLU A 28 13.74 3.41 7.70
N ILE A 29 12.80 2.90 6.89
CA ILE A 29 11.98 3.71 5.98
C ILE A 29 10.75 4.32 6.68
N ALA A 30 10.18 3.63 7.65
CA ALA A 30 8.97 4.05 8.37
C ALA A 30 9.10 3.76 9.90
N PRO A 31 10.04 4.42 10.60
CA PRO A 31 10.32 4.19 12.01
C PRO A 31 9.13 4.49 12.95
N GLY A 32 8.14 5.27 12.48
CA GLY A 32 6.93 5.58 13.23
C GLY A 32 5.87 4.48 13.26
N LEU A 33 5.97 3.44 12.42
CA LEU A 33 5.01 2.33 12.41
C LEU A 33 5.09 1.52 13.71
N ASP A 34 3.96 1.00 14.17
CA ASP A 34 3.97 0.04 15.26
C ASP A 34 4.39 -1.36 14.76
N MET A 35 4.79 -2.23 15.69
CA MET A 35 5.30 -3.57 15.36
C MET A 35 4.25 -4.45 14.67
N GLU A 36 2.96 -4.33 15.04
CA GLU A 36 1.89 -5.12 14.43
C GLU A 36 1.70 -4.70 12.96
N SER A 37 1.69 -3.40 12.69
CA SER A 37 1.65 -2.86 11.32
C SER A 37 2.84 -3.32 10.50
N ARG A 38 4.05 -3.29 11.07
CA ARG A 38 5.27 -3.77 10.38
C ARG A 38 5.20 -5.25 10.03
N GLN A 39 4.78 -6.10 10.96
CA GLN A 39 4.62 -7.53 10.72
C GLN A 39 3.63 -7.78 9.57
N LYS A 40 2.46 -7.13 9.60
CA LYS A 40 1.47 -7.26 8.52
C LYS A 40 1.98 -6.79 7.16
N ILE A 41 2.74 -5.69 7.12
CA ILE A 41 3.36 -5.18 5.88
C ILE A 41 4.44 -6.16 5.40
N ALA A 42 5.30 -6.64 6.29
CA ALA A 42 6.35 -7.59 5.96
C ALA A 42 5.77 -8.88 5.38
N GLU A 43 4.78 -9.47 6.06
CA GLU A 43 4.01 -10.61 5.55
C GLU A 43 3.48 -10.32 4.14
N LYS A 44 2.75 -9.21 3.95
CA LYS A 44 2.23 -8.81 2.62
C LYS A 44 3.34 -8.74 1.56
N ILE A 45 4.50 -8.13 1.87
CA ILE A 45 5.64 -8.05 0.95
C ILE A 45 6.21 -9.45 0.64
N CYS A 46 6.27 -10.35 1.62
CA CYS A 46 6.72 -11.73 1.42
C CYS A 46 5.80 -12.50 0.47
N TRP A 47 4.48 -12.36 0.63
CA TRP A 47 3.48 -12.99 -0.23
C TRP A 47 3.39 -12.32 -1.61
N ASN A 48 3.60 -11.02 -1.70
CA ASN A 48 3.42 -10.22 -2.93
C ASN A 48 4.66 -10.15 -3.82
N ARG A 49 5.68 -10.99 -3.60
CA ARG A 49 6.90 -11.05 -4.44
C ARG A 49 6.65 -11.26 -5.94
N TYR A 50 5.44 -11.69 -6.33
CA TYR A 50 5.04 -11.93 -7.72
C TYR A 50 3.84 -11.08 -8.17
N GLY A 51 3.35 -10.14 -7.36
CA GLY A 51 2.21 -9.31 -7.74
C GLY A 51 2.60 -8.04 -8.48
N TYR A 52 1.57 -7.31 -8.92
CA TYR A 52 1.71 -6.09 -9.73
C TYR A 52 1.88 -4.82 -8.90
N SER A 53 1.63 -4.87 -7.59
CA SER A 53 1.74 -3.70 -6.72
C SER A 53 3.20 -3.41 -6.36
N SER A 54 3.54 -2.13 -6.45
CA SER A 54 4.83 -1.61 -5.97
C SER A 54 4.97 -1.74 -4.44
N ILE A 55 6.19 -1.81 -3.91
CA ILE A 55 6.42 -1.97 -2.46
C ILE A 55 5.82 -0.81 -1.66
N ASP A 56 5.97 0.42 -2.16
CA ASP A 56 5.39 1.62 -1.53
C ASP A 56 3.85 1.59 -1.53
N GLU A 57 3.23 1.01 -2.56
CA GLU A 57 1.78 0.79 -2.58
C GLU A 57 1.35 -0.22 -1.51
N VAL A 58 2.08 -1.32 -1.36
CA VAL A 58 1.80 -2.32 -0.31
C VAL A 58 1.90 -1.70 1.08
N ILE A 59 2.89 -0.83 1.30
CA ILE A 59 3.04 -0.07 2.54
C ILE A 59 1.85 0.86 2.74
N LEU A 60 1.49 1.69 1.75
CA LEU A 60 0.42 2.69 1.88
C LEU A 60 -0.98 2.09 1.95
N MET A 61 -1.20 0.91 1.38
CA MET A 61 -2.48 0.19 1.42
C MET A 61 -2.55 -0.84 2.55
N HIS A 62 -1.62 -0.82 3.52
CA HIS A 62 -1.58 -1.85 4.54
C HIS A 62 -2.85 -1.86 5.42
N ASP A 63 -3.34 -0.67 5.79
CA ASP A 63 -4.55 -0.38 6.56
C ASP A 63 -5.59 0.44 5.75
N GLY A 64 -5.27 0.77 4.50
CA GLY A 64 -6.11 1.53 3.58
C GLY A 64 -6.05 3.06 3.77
N ARG A 65 -5.61 3.57 4.92
CA ARG A 65 -5.76 4.98 5.35
C ARG A 65 -4.43 5.67 5.63
N ALA A 66 -3.48 5.55 4.71
CA ALA A 66 -2.16 6.18 4.87
C ALA A 66 -2.22 7.69 5.16
N PHE A 67 -3.24 8.40 4.67
CA PHE A 67 -3.45 9.83 4.96
C PHE A 67 -3.71 10.15 6.45
N ASP A 68 -4.16 9.17 7.24
CA ASP A 68 -4.38 9.30 8.69
C ASP A 68 -3.19 8.81 9.52
N ASN A 69 -2.16 8.24 8.88
CA ASN A 69 -1.01 7.64 9.56
C ASN A 69 0.23 8.55 9.44
N PRO A 70 0.64 9.25 10.53
CA PRO A 70 1.79 10.14 10.51
C PRO A 70 3.10 9.43 10.13
N ALA A 71 3.22 8.13 10.40
CA ALA A 71 4.41 7.35 10.07
C ALA A 71 4.60 7.14 8.56
N LEU A 72 3.54 7.35 7.77
CA LEU A 72 3.53 7.14 6.32
C LEU A 72 3.48 8.44 5.51
N THR A 73 3.49 9.60 6.17
CA THR A 73 3.32 10.91 5.53
C THR A 73 4.38 11.16 4.45
N ASP A 74 5.63 10.81 4.71
CA ASP A 74 6.72 11.03 3.75
C ASP A 74 6.55 10.17 2.50
N ILE A 75 6.31 8.87 2.67
CA ILE A 75 6.08 7.91 1.57
C ILE A 75 4.86 8.32 0.74
N LEU A 76 3.75 8.69 1.41
CA LEU A 76 2.53 9.15 0.74
C LEU A 76 2.77 10.42 -0.08
N THR A 77 3.50 11.38 0.50
CA THR A 77 3.83 12.65 -0.16
C THR A 77 4.67 12.42 -1.40
N GLU A 78 5.72 11.60 -1.30
CA GLU A 78 6.59 11.27 -2.44
C GLU A 78 5.81 10.54 -3.55
N ARG A 79 4.94 9.57 -3.18
CA ARG A 79 4.09 8.88 -4.15
C ARG A 79 3.13 9.83 -4.86
N ILE A 80 2.52 10.78 -4.14
CA ILE A 80 1.64 11.79 -4.75
C ILE A 80 2.41 12.68 -5.73
N GLN A 81 3.60 13.15 -5.34
CA GLN A 81 4.43 13.97 -6.21
C GLN A 81 4.85 13.23 -7.49
N LYS A 82 5.26 11.96 -7.35
CA LYS A 82 5.58 11.08 -8.47
C LYS A 82 4.37 10.88 -9.39
N THR A 83 3.21 10.54 -8.83
CA THR A 83 1.98 10.30 -9.58
C THR A 83 1.56 11.54 -10.38
N ARG A 84 1.57 12.73 -9.75
CA ARG A 84 1.24 13.98 -10.45
C ARG A 84 2.17 14.27 -11.62
N LYS A 85 3.46 13.95 -11.48
CA LYS A 85 4.44 14.10 -12.56
C LYS A 85 4.18 13.11 -13.69
N GLU A 86 3.81 11.87 -13.37
CA GLU A 86 3.48 10.82 -14.35
C GLU A 86 2.19 11.14 -15.11
N ASN A 87 1.19 11.69 -14.40
CA ASN A 87 -0.11 12.04 -14.96
C ASN A 87 -0.19 13.43 -15.61
N LYS A 88 0.93 14.18 -15.70
CA LYS A 88 0.92 15.60 -16.09
C LYS A 88 0.31 15.92 -17.45
N GLU A 89 0.30 14.96 -18.38
CA GLU A 89 -0.25 15.10 -19.74
C GLU A 89 -1.60 14.38 -19.90
N LEU A 90 -2.16 13.83 -18.82
CA LEU A 90 -3.44 13.13 -18.83
C LEU A 90 -4.54 14.04 -18.30
N GLU A 91 -5.75 13.86 -18.81
CA GLU A 91 -6.97 14.41 -18.23
C GLU A 91 -7.63 13.31 -17.38
N PRO A 92 -7.98 13.58 -16.11
CA PRO A 92 -8.63 12.58 -15.27
C PRO A 92 -10.08 12.33 -15.72
N ASP A 93 -10.52 11.08 -15.57
CA ASP A 93 -11.95 10.77 -15.54
C ASP A 93 -12.52 11.14 -14.16
N ILE A 94 -13.75 11.64 -14.12
CA ILE A 94 -14.39 12.08 -12.86
C ILE A 94 -15.50 11.11 -12.46
N ASP A 95 -15.33 10.42 -11.33
CA ASP A 95 -16.37 9.58 -10.73
C ASP A 95 -16.73 10.01 -9.30
N LYS A 96 -17.70 10.92 -9.19
CA LYS A 96 -18.15 11.52 -7.92
C LYS A 96 -18.78 10.55 -6.92
N ARG A 97 -18.91 9.27 -7.28
CA ARG A 97 -19.43 8.24 -6.38
C ARG A 97 -18.39 7.76 -5.40
N TYR A 98 -17.10 8.03 -5.63
CA TYR A 98 -16.00 7.49 -4.84
C TYR A 98 -14.96 8.56 -4.46
N TRP A 99 -14.28 8.33 -3.34
CA TRP A 99 -13.06 9.02 -2.91
C TRP A 99 -11.94 8.01 -2.70
N CYS A 100 -10.69 8.47 -2.73
CA CYS A 100 -9.55 7.59 -2.52
C CYS A 100 -9.18 7.53 -1.03
N GLU A 101 -9.41 6.37 -0.42
CA GLU A 101 -9.10 6.13 0.98
C GLU A 101 -7.59 6.07 1.25
N THR A 102 -6.72 5.72 0.28
CA THR A 102 -5.26 5.76 0.55
C THR A 102 -4.76 7.18 0.85
N CYS A 103 -5.15 8.16 0.03
CA CYS A 103 -4.62 9.52 0.12
C CYS A 103 -5.61 10.55 0.66
N GLY A 104 -6.83 10.15 1.00
CA GLY A 104 -7.88 11.06 1.47
C GLY A 104 -8.43 11.99 0.39
N SER A 105 -8.22 11.69 -0.89
CA SER A 105 -8.61 12.60 -1.97
C SER A 105 -10.08 12.43 -2.36
N HIS A 106 -10.85 13.50 -2.12
CA HIS A 106 -12.22 13.70 -2.62
C HIS A 106 -12.25 14.50 -3.94
N SER A 107 -11.17 14.47 -4.71
CA SER A 107 -11.16 15.06 -6.06
C SER A 107 -12.03 14.28 -7.06
N HIS A 108 -12.29 13.00 -6.76
CA HIS A 108 -12.96 12.04 -7.64
C HIS A 108 -12.22 11.81 -8.98
N GLU A 109 -10.96 12.23 -9.05
CA GLU A 109 -10.12 12.14 -10.24
C GLU A 109 -9.52 10.75 -10.34
N THR A 110 -9.83 10.07 -11.44
CA THR A 110 -9.41 8.73 -11.76
C THR A 110 -8.50 8.73 -12.99
N ASN A 111 -7.44 7.94 -12.97
CA ASN A 111 -6.59 7.74 -14.14
C ASN A 111 -7.41 7.07 -15.26
N PRO A 112 -7.52 7.69 -16.45
CA PRO A 112 -8.42 7.21 -17.51
C PRO A 112 -7.98 5.86 -18.11
N ASN A 113 -6.72 5.45 -17.90
CA ASN A 113 -6.19 4.21 -18.44
C ASN A 113 -6.26 3.06 -17.43
N THR A 114 -6.07 3.34 -16.14
CA THR A 114 -5.95 2.30 -15.10
C THR A 114 -7.13 2.23 -14.15
N GLY A 115 -7.94 3.29 -14.05
CA GLY A 115 -8.99 3.37 -13.04
C GLY A 115 -8.47 3.73 -11.64
N TYR A 116 -7.18 4.00 -11.45
CA TYR A 116 -6.60 4.27 -10.13
C TYR A 116 -6.74 5.74 -9.74
N CYS A 117 -6.59 6.05 -8.46
CA CYS A 117 -6.58 7.44 -7.98
C CYS A 117 -5.57 8.28 -8.75
N PHE A 118 -6.03 9.37 -9.36
CA PHE A 118 -5.17 10.26 -10.14
C PHE A 118 -4.11 10.99 -9.29
N ASN A 119 -4.30 11.02 -7.96
CA ASN A 119 -3.41 11.69 -7.02
C ASN A 119 -2.31 10.78 -6.46
N CYS A 120 -2.61 9.52 -6.16
CA CYS A 120 -1.65 8.61 -5.51
C CYS A 120 -1.47 7.27 -6.22
N ASN A 121 -2.13 7.07 -7.36
CA ASN A 121 -2.05 5.86 -8.18
C ASN A 121 -2.28 4.57 -7.38
N THR A 122 -3.31 4.56 -6.53
CA THR A 122 -3.78 3.35 -5.83
C THR A 122 -5.25 3.08 -6.18
N ASP A 123 -5.65 1.83 -6.02
CA ASP A 123 -7.02 1.35 -6.28
C ASP A 123 -7.80 1.17 -4.96
N ASN A 124 -7.70 2.15 -4.05
CA ASN A 124 -8.44 2.12 -2.79
C ASN A 124 -9.61 3.10 -2.82
N TRP A 125 -10.55 2.85 -3.73
CA TRP A 125 -11.74 3.68 -3.92
C TRP A 125 -12.85 3.28 -2.96
N GLU A 126 -13.34 4.24 -2.19
CA GLU A 126 -14.43 4.07 -1.24
C GLU A 126 -15.65 4.90 -1.65
N PRO A 127 -16.89 4.41 -1.47
CA PRO A 127 -18.08 5.19 -1.80
C PRO A 127 -18.15 6.50 -1.01
N GLU A 128 -18.38 7.61 -1.71
CA GLU A 128 -18.46 8.96 -1.16
C GLU A 128 -19.55 9.10 -0.08
N ASN A 129 -20.69 8.42 -0.28
CA ASN A 129 -21.93 8.70 0.44
C ASN A 129 -22.52 7.49 1.18
N TYR A 130 -21.72 6.54 1.67
CA TYR A 130 -22.23 5.48 2.56
C TYR A 130 -22.06 5.77 4.06
N ARG A 131 -21.57 6.95 4.46
CA ARG A 131 -21.53 7.41 5.86
C ARG A 131 -22.44 8.60 6.21
N ASP A 132 -23.15 9.18 5.25
CA ASP A 132 -24.07 10.32 5.47
C ASP A 132 -25.55 9.97 5.25
N VAL A 133 -25.94 8.71 5.50
CA VAL A 133 -27.34 8.36 5.75
C VAL A 133 -27.52 8.20 7.26
N ILE A 134 -27.79 9.32 7.93
CA ILE A 134 -28.39 9.37 9.27
C ILE A 134 -29.89 9.11 9.15
#